data_AF-A0A6A4F9V6-F1
#
_entry.id   AF-A0A6A4F9V6-F1
#
_cell.length_a   1.000
_cell.length_b   1.000
_cell.length_c   1.000
_cell.angle_alpha   90.00
_cell.angle_beta   90.00
_cell.angle_gamma   90.00
#
_symmetry.space_group_name_H-M   'P 1'
#
loop_
_entity.id
_entity.type
_entity.pdbx_description
1 polymer ?
#
loop_
_entity_poly.entity_id
_entity_poly.type
_entity_poly.pdbx_seq_one_letter_code
_entity_poly.pdbx_strand_id
1 'polypeptide(L)'
;MTPDKDDGTADEDDTDERAIDPATVAKMRAELEAIDTKLNFRDWFRGGATIEQVRSFLGLPAKGEAVGHANWAQFQSYLKYVHEMDVKAANAAKVAAIKQKLTFRGWYLERKSIPQVRKILGLPAKGPAVDNPNWETFQAYLKFVTDPTQLPHRYP
;
A
#
# COMPACT_ATOMS: atom_id res chain seq x y z
N MET A 1 -32.98 6.15 -77.95
CA MET A 1 -33.25 4.73 -77.67
C MET A 1 -32.22 4.32 -76.62
N THR A 2 -32.64 4.27 -75.36
CA THR A 2 -31.84 3.75 -74.24
C THR A 2 -31.63 2.25 -74.41
N PRO A 3 -30.62 1.70 -73.73
CA PRO A 3 -31.00 0.78 -72.67
C PRO A 3 -30.27 1.04 -71.36
N ASP A 4 -31.06 1.13 -70.29
CA ASP A 4 -30.69 0.77 -68.93
C ASP A 4 -30.32 -0.71 -68.86
N LYS A 5 -29.22 -1.02 -68.16
CA LYS A 5 -29.10 -2.24 -67.36
C LYS A 5 -28.44 -1.88 -66.04
N ASP A 6 -29.31 -1.79 -65.05
CA ASP A 6 -29.06 -2.06 -63.64
C ASP A 6 -28.51 -3.49 -63.49
N ASP A 7 -27.37 -3.63 -62.80
CA ASP A 7 -27.04 -4.86 -62.08
C ASP A 7 -26.20 -4.48 -60.88
N GLY A 8 -26.82 -4.53 -59.72
CA GLY A 8 -26.19 -4.26 -58.45
C GLY A 8 -25.32 -5.43 -58.00
N THR A 9 -24.17 -5.10 -57.44
CA THR A 9 -23.57 -5.89 -56.36
C THR A 9 -23.12 -4.93 -55.28
N ALA A 10 -23.84 -4.98 -54.16
CA ALA A 10 -23.39 -4.52 -52.87
C ALA A 10 -22.32 -5.46 -52.32
N ASP A 11 -21.51 -4.93 -51.41
CA ASP A 11 -20.55 -5.61 -50.53
C ASP A 11 -19.34 -6.21 -51.27
N GLU A 12 -18.10 -6.08 -50.80
CA GLU A 12 -17.67 -6.44 -49.45
C GLU A 12 -16.62 -5.45 -48.92
N ASP A 13 -16.97 -4.86 -47.79
CA ASP A 13 -16.14 -4.75 -46.58
C ASP A 13 -14.64 -5.04 -46.81
N ASP A 14 -13.86 -3.99 -47.11
CA ASP A 14 -12.43 -4.01 -46.87
C ASP A 14 -12.24 -3.90 -45.35
N THR A 15 -12.67 -4.98 -44.67
CA THR A 15 -12.31 -5.31 -43.30
C THR A 15 -10.81 -5.48 -43.32
N ASP A 16 -10.13 -4.35 -43.12
CA ASP A 16 -8.74 -4.23 -42.77
C ASP A 16 -8.56 -5.09 -41.49
N GLU A 17 -8.41 -6.41 -41.66
CA GLU A 17 -7.97 -7.35 -40.64
C GLU A 17 -6.56 -6.92 -40.30
N ARG A 18 -6.46 -5.88 -39.46
CA ARG A 18 -5.23 -5.50 -38.78
C ARG A 18 -4.85 -6.68 -37.91
N ALA A 19 -4.11 -7.61 -38.49
CA ALA A 19 -3.42 -8.66 -37.79
C ALA A 19 -2.65 -8.00 -36.65
N ILE A 20 -3.11 -8.21 -35.42
CA ILE A 20 -2.46 -7.63 -34.25
C ILE A 20 -1.07 -8.24 -34.21
N ASP A 21 -0.04 -7.38 -34.27
CA ASP A 21 1.35 -7.80 -34.28
C ASP A 21 1.63 -8.76 -33.10
N PRO A 22 2.24 -9.94 -33.35
CA PRO A 22 2.50 -10.93 -32.31
C PRO A 22 3.31 -10.39 -31.12
N ALA A 23 4.18 -9.40 -31.31
CA ALA A 23 4.91 -8.78 -30.22
C ALA A 23 4.00 -7.89 -29.35
N THR A 24 2.99 -7.25 -29.95
CA THR A 24 1.96 -6.50 -29.23
C THR A 24 1.11 -7.45 -28.36
N VAL A 25 0.69 -8.60 -28.90
CA VAL A 25 -0.04 -9.62 -28.13
C VAL A 25 0.83 -10.19 -27.00
N ALA A 26 2.11 -10.48 -27.27
CA ALA A 26 3.05 -10.96 -26.26
C ALA A 26 3.28 -9.93 -25.13
N LYS A 27 3.37 -8.65 -25.47
CA LYS A 27 3.51 -7.56 -24.49
C LYS A 27 2.27 -7.45 -23.60
N MET A 28 1.06 -7.45 -24.16
CA MET A 28 -0.18 -7.41 -23.39
C MET A 28 -0.31 -8.62 -22.46
N ARG A 29 0.09 -9.82 -22.93
CA ARG A 29 0.10 -11.02 -22.10
C ARG A 29 1.08 -10.91 -20.93
N ALA A 30 2.29 -10.43 -21.18
CA ALA A 30 3.29 -10.21 -20.13
C ALA A 30 2.81 -9.15 -19.10
N GLU A 31 2.13 -8.10 -19.53
CA GLU A 31 1.53 -7.09 -18.64
C GLU A 31 0.42 -7.70 -17.77
N LEU A 32 -0.46 -8.53 -18.35
CA LEU A 32 -1.49 -9.25 -17.60
C LEU A 32 -0.90 -10.23 -16.59
N GLU A 33 0.11 -11.01 -16.97
CA GLU A 33 0.81 -11.94 -16.06
C GLU A 33 1.53 -11.18 -14.92
N ALA A 34 2.07 -10.00 -15.20
CA ALA A 34 2.66 -9.14 -14.17
C ALA A 34 1.62 -8.56 -13.21
N ILE A 35 0.42 -8.22 -13.70
CA ILE A 35 -0.70 -7.78 -12.86
C ILE A 35 -1.18 -8.92 -11.97
N ASP A 36 -1.40 -10.11 -12.54
CA ASP A 36 -1.85 -11.28 -11.78
C ASP A 36 -0.83 -11.68 -10.70
N THR A 37 0.46 -11.66 -11.02
CA THR A 37 1.54 -11.89 -10.06
C THR A 37 1.49 -10.90 -8.89
N LYS A 38 1.25 -9.61 -9.16
CA LYS A 38 1.13 -8.59 -8.11
C LYS A 38 -0.12 -8.76 -7.25
N LEU A 39 -1.24 -9.23 -7.84
CA LEU A 39 -2.45 -9.54 -7.09
C LEU A 39 -2.22 -10.70 -6.14
N ASN A 40 -1.60 -11.79 -6.63
CA ASN A 40 -1.23 -12.93 -5.81
C ASN A 40 -0.32 -12.54 -4.64
N PHE A 41 0.72 -11.72 -4.89
CA PHE A 41 1.61 -11.23 -3.82
C PHE A 41 0.87 -10.43 -2.75
N ARG A 42 -0.02 -9.53 -3.18
CA ARG A 42 -0.84 -8.73 -2.28
C ARG A 42 -1.74 -9.62 -1.44
N ASP A 43 -2.39 -10.60 -2.05
CA ASP A 43 -3.38 -11.44 -1.38
C ASP A 43 -2.69 -12.40 -0.40
N TRP A 44 -1.54 -12.98 -0.74
CA TRP A 44 -0.71 -13.75 0.19
C TRP A 44 -0.22 -12.90 1.37
N PHE A 45 0.31 -11.70 1.10
CA PHE A 45 0.81 -10.82 2.15
C PHE A 45 -0.31 -10.37 3.10
N ARG A 46 -1.45 -9.92 2.55
CA ARG A 46 -2.61 -9.47 3.36
C ARG A 46 -3.30 -10.62 4.07
N GLY A 47 -3.32 -11.81 3.48
CA GLY A 47 -3.79 -13.03 4.11
C GLY A 47 -2.88 -13.56 5.21
N GLY A 48 -1.72 -12.94 5.43
CA GLY A 48 -0.78 -13.35 6.48
C GLY A 48 -0.02 -14.64 6.14
N ALA A 49 0.10 -14.99 4.86
CA ALA A 49 0.84 -16.16 4.43
C ALA A 49 2.32 -16.04 4.82
N THR A 50 2.87 -17.09 5.43
CA THR A 50 4.29 -17.13 5.79
C THR A 50 5.16 -17.28 4.55
N ILE A 51 6.43 -16.91 4.66
CA ILE A 51 7.42 -17.11 3.59
C ILE A 51 7.48 -18.59 3.17
N GLU A 52 7.38 -19.52 4.12
CA GLU A 52 7.38 -20.96 3.86
C GLU A 52 6.12 -21.43 3.12
N GLN A 53 4.95 -20.87 3.46
CA GLN A 53 3.71 -21.16 2.75
C GLN A 53 3.76 -20.68 1.30
N VAL A 54 4.21 -19.45 1.06
CA VAL A 54 4.35 -18.92 -0.31
C VAL A 54 5.37 -19.71 -1.12
N ARG A 55 6.46 -20.13 -0.46
CA ARG A 55 7.44 -21.03 -1.06
C ARG A 55 6.82 -22.35 -1.49
N SER A 56 5.95 -22.93 -0.65
CA SER A 56 5.17 -24.12 -0.97
C SER A 56 4.16 -23.90 -2.10
N PHE A 57 3.47 -22.74 -2.15
CA PHE A 57 2.51 -22.41 -3.22
C PHE A 57 3.19 -22.37 -4.59
N LEU A 58 4.45 -21.96 -4.62
CA LEU A 58 5.28 -21.92 -5.82
C LEU A 58 5.95 -23.26 -6.16
N GLY A 59 5.66 -24.32 -5.40
CA GLY A 59 6.22 -25.66 -5.62
C GLY A 59 7.72 -25.76 -5.33
N LEU A 60 8.28 -24.81 -4.60
CA LEU A 60 9.73 -24.77 -4.33
C LEU A 60 10.12 -25.75 -3.20
N PRO A 61 11.34 -26.31 -3.23
CA PRO A 61 11.87 -27.11 -2.12
C PRO A 61 11.80 -26.33 -0.81
N ALA A 62 11.48 -26.97 0.31
CA ALA A 62 11.25 -26.28 1.59
C ALA A 62 12.43 -25.42 2.09
N LYS A 63 13.67 -25.75 1.70
CA LYS A 63 14.89 -25.03 2.10
C LYS A 63 15.86 -24.89 0.94
N GLY A 64 16.86 -24.03 1.12
CA GLY A 64 17.95 -23.81 0.16
C GLY A 64 17.59 -22.84 -0.96
N GLU A 65 18.53 -22.58 -1.85
CA GLU A 65 18.25 -21.87 -3.09
C GLU A 65 17.79 -22.86 -4.15
N ALA A 66 16.83 -22.46 -4.98
CA ALA A 66 16.29 -23.29 -6.06
C ALA A 66 16.48 -22.59 -7.41
N VAL A 67 17.68 -22.08 -7.69
CA VAL A 67 17.98 -21.18 -8.82
C VAL A 67 17.55 -21.74 -10.19
N GLY A 68 17.58 -23.07 -10.36
CA GLY A 68 17.13 -23.73 -11.59
C GLY A 68 15.62 -24.00 -11.68
N HIS A 69 14.84 -23.66 -10.65
CA HIS A 69 13.39 -23.90 -10.63
C HIS A 69 12.64 -22.75 -11.30
N ALA A 70 11.63 -23.08 -12.13
CA ALA A 70 10.88 -22.10 -12.92
C ALA A 70 10.30 -20.93 -12.08
N ASN A 71 9.81 -21.23 -10.87
CA ASN A 71 9.19 -20.25 -9.97
C ASN A 71 10.15 -19.56 -8.99
N TRP A 72 11.47 -19.81 -9.09
CA TRP A 72 12.43 -19.23 -8.14
C TRP A 72 12.51 -17.70 -8.24
N ALA A 73 12.55 -17.17 -9.47
CA ALA A 73 12.54 -15.73 -9.71
C ALA A 73 11.26 -15.07 -9.18
N GLN A 74 10.11 -15.75 -9.29
CA GLN A 74 8.85 -15.30 -8.72
C GLN A 74 8.90 -15.24 -7.19
N PHE A 75 9.47 -16.26 -6.54
CA PHE A 75 9.65 -16.26 -5.09
C PHE A 75 10.58 -15.13 -4.62
N GLN A 76 11.71 -14.90 -5.30
CA GLN A 76 12.58 -13.75 -5.02
C GLN A 76 11.85 -12.41 -5.18
N SER A 77 10.97 -12.31 -6.17
CA SER A 77 10.15 -11.11 -6.39
C SER A 77 9.13 -10.90 -5.26
N TYR A 78 8.56 -11.98 -4.72
CA TYR A 78 7.72 -11.91 -3.52
C TYR A 78 8.51 -11.46 -2.29
N LEU A 79 9.72 -11.96 -2.07
CA LEU A 79 10.57 -11.52 -0.95
C LEU A 79 10.87 -10.01 -1.01
N LYS A 80 11.17 -9.49 -2.21
CA LYS A 80 11.33 -8.05 -2.44
C LYS A 80 10.05 -7.28 -2.13
N TYR A 81 8.89 -7.79 -2.58
CA TYR A 81 7.59 -7.19 -2.29
C TYR A 81 7.32 -7.09 -0.78
N VAL A 82 7.57 -8.16 -0.01
CA VAL A 82 7.42 -8.15 1.46
C VAL A 82 8.30 -7.06 2.08
N HIS A 83 9.58 -7.00 1.69
CA HIS A 83 10.50 -5.98 2.18
C HIS A 83 10.03 -4.56 1.87
N GLU A 84 9.55 -4.31 0.64
CA GLU A 84 9.00 -3.00 0.27
C GLU A 84 7.78 -2.63 1.12
N MET A 85 6.93 -3.60 1.46
CA MET A 85 5.77 -3.37 2.32
C MET A 85 6.17 -3.04 3.75
N ASP A 86 7.18 -3.72 4.30
CA ASP A 86 7.73 -3.40 5.62
C ASP A 86 8.32 -1.99 5.66
N VAL A 87 9.09 -1.62 4.64
CA VAL A 87 9.66 -0.26 4.51
C VAL A 87 8.56 0.79 4.41
N LYS A 88 7.49 0.53 3.63
CA LYS A 88 6.32 1.43 3.54
C LYS A 88 5.62 1.58 4.89
N ALA A 89 5.39 0.48 5.60
CA ALA A 89 4.75 0.50 6.92
C ALA A 89 5.60 1.29 7.93
N ALA A 90 6.91 1.06 7.96
CA ALA A 90 7.84 1.78 8.82
C ALA A 90 7.87 3.29 8.50
N ASN A 91 7.87 3.67 7.23
CA ASN A 91 7.83 5.06 6.81
C ASN A 91 6.48 5.72 7.16
N ALA A 92 5.36 5.01 6.99
CA ALA A 92 4.05 5.48 7.42
C ALA A 92 4.01 5.73 8.93
N ALA A 93 4.58 4.83 9.73
CA ALA A 93 4.69 5.00 11.18
C ALA A 93 5.53 6.24 11.56
N LYS A 94 6.66 6.48 10.88
CA LYS A 94 7.48 7.69 11.07
C LYS A 94 6.68 8.96 10.77
N VAL A 95 5.94 9.00 9.65
CA VAL A 95 5.11 10.15 9.28
C VAL A 95 4.00 10.37 10.31
N ALA A 96 3.34 9.30 10.78
CA ALA A 96 2.32 9.40 11.83
C ALA A 96 2.90 9.97 13.13
N ALA A 97 4.09 9.52 13.55
CA ALA A 97 4.78 10.04 14.73
C ALA A 97 5.15 11.53 14.59
N ILE A 98 5.61 11.96 13.41
CA ILE A 98 5.90 13.37 13.13
C ILE A 98 4.62 14.22 13.23
N LYS A 99 3.53 13.79 12.60
CA LYS A 99 2.24 14.48 12.69
C LYS A 99 1.77 14.62 14.13
N GLN A 100 1.86 13.54 14.91
CA GLN A 100 1.48 13.56 16.32
C GLN A 100 2.33 14.55 17.13
N LYS A 101 3.65 14.56 16.93
CA LYS A 101 4.56 15.53 17.58
C LYS A 101 4.21 16.98 17.21
N LEU A 102 3.88 17.25 15.94
CA LEU A 102 3.44 18.57 15.51
C LEU A 102 2.13 18.98 16.20
N THR A 103 1.16 18.07 16.30
CA THR A 103 -0.08 18.30 17.05
C THR A 103 0.20 18.65 18.51
N PHE A 104 1.05 17.88 19.19
CA PHE A 104 1.42 18.13 20.58
C PHE A 104 2.11 19.47 20.77
N ARG A 105 3.03 19.81 19.88
CA ARG A 105 3.69 21.11 19.86
C ARG A 105 2.69 22.25 19.69
N GLY A 106 1.71 22.10 18.79
CA GLY A 106 0.62 23.07 18.62
C GLY A 106 -0.16 23.28 19.92
N TRP A 107 -0.62 22.20 20.56
CA TRP A 107 -1.32 22.29 21.85
C TRP A 107 -0.49 22.94 22.95
N TYR A 108 0.80 22.63 23.02
CA TYR A 108 1.71 23.24 23.99
C TYR A 108 1.91 24.74 23.75
N LEU A 109 2.16 25.16 22.49
CA LEU A 109 2.34 26.57 22.13
C LEU A 109 1.07 27.39 22.33
N GLU A 110 -0.10 26.80 22.07
CA GLU A 110 -1.42 27.37 22.38
C GLU A 110 -1.76 27.36 23.88
N ARG A 111 -0.85 26.86 24.73
CA ARG A 111 -1.02 26.76 26.19
C ARG A 111 -2.28 25.99 26.59
N LYS A 112 -2.65 24.96 25.83
CA LYS A 112 -3.77 24.11 26.20
C LYS A 112 -3.48 23.40 27.52
N SER A 113 -4.40 23.52 28.46
CA SER A 113 -4.35 22.82 29.73
C SER A 113 -4.65 21.32 29.55
N ILE A 114 -4.21 20.51 30.50
CA ILE A 114 -4.49 19.07 30.52
C ILE A 114 -5.99 18.77 30.37
N PRO A 115 -6.94 19.44 31.08
CA PRO A 115 -8.37 19.24 30.86
C PRO A 115 -8.84 19.55 29.43
N GLN A 116 -8.29 20.59 28.79
CA GLN A 116 -8.63 20.93 27.40
C GLN A 116 -8.14 19.86 26.42
N VAL A 117 -6.93 19.34 26.61
CA VAL A 117 -6.40 18.25 25.76
C VAL A 117 -7.20 16.96 25.97
N ARG A 118 -7.60 16.63 27.20
CA ARG A 118 -8.51 15.51 27.47
C ARG A 118 -9.84 15.69 26.74
N LYS A 119 -10.41 16.91 26.76
CA LYS A 119 -11.64 17.23 26.02
C LYS A 119 -11.47 17.06 24.50
N ILE A 120 -10.35 17.53 23.93
CA ILE A 120 -10.04 17.37 22.49
C ILE A 120 -9.98 15.89 22.11
N LEU A 121 -9.42 15.06 22.97
CA LEU A 121 -9.28 13.61 22.76
C LEU A 121 -10.54 12.81 23.13
N GLY A 122 -11.63 13.47 23.55
CA GLY A 122 -12.86 12.78 23.95
C GLY A 122 -12.68 11.91 25.20
N LEU A 123 -11.75 12.27 26.09
CA LEU A 123 -11.45 11.53 27.32
C LEU A 123 -12.29 12.04 28.50
N PRO A 124 -12.58 11.17 29.50
CA PRO A 124 -13.14 11.59 30.78
C PRO A 124 -12.32 12.72 31.40
N ALA A 125 -12.93 13.60 32.19
CA ALA A 125 -12.23 14.75 32.77
C ALA A 125 -11.05 14.37 33.69
N LYS A 126 -11.12 13.20 34.34
CA LYS A 126 -10.11 12.71 35.30
C LYS A 126 -9.93 11.19 35.15
N GLY A 127 -8.84 10.69 35.71
CA GLY A 127 -8.55 9.26 35.80
C GLY A 127 -8.02 8.62 34.50
N PRO A 128 -7.68 7.32 34.54
CA PRO A 128 -7.38 6.54 33.34
C PRO A 128 -8.61 6.34 32.46
N ALA A 129 -8.38 6.11 31.16
CA ALA A 129 -9.42 5.76 30.20
C ALA A 129 -8.91 4.66 29.27
N VAL A 130 -8.47 3.54 29.84
CA VAL A 130 -7.72 2.48 29.15
C VAL A 130 -8.45 1.89 27.93
N ASP A 131 -9.78 1.84 27.96
CA ASP A 131 -10.59 1.34 26.86
C ASP A 131 -10.86 2.39 25.76
N ASN A 132 -10.41 3.64 25.95
CA ASN A 132 -10.57 4.70 24.97
C ASN A 132 -9.39 4.70 23.98
N PRO A 133 -9.64 4.68 22.66
CA PRO A 133 -8.57 4.62 21.65
C PRO A 133 -7.60 5.82 21.69
N ASN A 134 -8.02 6.95 22.27
CA ASN A 134 -7.17 8.15 22.38
C ASN A 134 -6.37 8.21 23.69
N TRP A 135 -6.51 7.24 24.58
CA TRP A 135 -5.83 7.23 25.88
C TRP A 135 -4.31 7.19 25.72
N GLU A 136 -3.81 6.33 24.84
CA GLU A 136 -2.38 6.26 24.54
C GLU A 136 -1.84 7.56 23.96
N THR A 137 -2.62 8.24 23.11
CA THR A 137 -2.27 9.56 22.57
C THR A 137 -2.15 10.60 23.69
N PHE A 138 -3.05 10.57 24.69
CA PHE A 138 -2.95 11.45 25.85
C PHE A 138 -1.72 11.13 26.70
N GLN A 139 -1.42 9.85 26.94
CA GLN A 139 -0.21 9.46 27.65
C GLN A 139 1.06 9.91 26.92
N ALA A 140 1.08 9.81 25.58
CA ALA A 140 2.18 10.30 24.75
C ALA A 140 2.31 11.82 24.84
N TYR A 141 1.20 12.56 24.86
CA TYR A 141 1.23 14.02 25.07
C TYR A 141 1.79 14.40 26.43
N LEU A 142 1.39 13.70 27.50
CA LEU A 142 1.94 13.93 28.84
C LEU A 142 3.47 13.74 28.85
N LYS A 143 3.97 12.66 28.25
CA LYS A 143 5.42 12.43 28.10
C LYS A 143 6.10 13.57 27.33
N PHE A 144 5.50 14.04 26.23
CA PHE A 144 6.02 15.14 25.43
C PHE A 144 6.18 16.44 26.23
N VAL A 145 5.18 16.82 27.04
CA VAL A 145 5.25 18.07 27.81
C VAL A 145 6.12 18.00 29.06
N THR A 146 6.39 16.78 29.56
CA THR A 146 7.30 16.56 30.69
C THR A 146 8.76 16.39 30.27
N ASP A 147 9.02 16.15 28.99
CA ASP A 147 10.38 15.98 28.45
C ASP A 147 10.93 17.33 27.97
N PRO A 148 11.87 17.96 28.72
CA PRO A 148 12.40 19.27 28.37
C PRO A 148 13.18 19.28 27.05
N THR A 149 13.65 18.12 26.58
CA THR A 149 14.39 18.01 25.30
C THR A 149 13.47 18.09 24.09
N GLN A 150 12.16 17.89 24.28
CA GLN A 150 11.15 17.90 23.20
C GLN A 150 10.37 19.22 23.13
N LEU A 151 10.51 20.08 24.14
CA LEU A 151 9.82 21.36 24.18
C LEU A 151 10.55 22.38 23.30
N PRO A 152 9.82 23.12 22.44
CA PRO A 152 10.43 24.23 21.72
C PRO A 152 10.94 25.27 22.72
N HIS A 153 12.17 25.75 22.51
CA HIS A 153 12.73 26.85 23.31
C HIS A 153 11.76 28.03 23.29
N ARG A 154 11.42 28.52 24.48
CA ARG A 154 10.65 29.76 24.62
C ARG A 154 11.56 30.89 24.14
N TYR A 155 11.25 31.46 22.98
CA TYR A 155 11.82 32.77 22.66
C TYR A 155 11.17 33.81 23.61
N PRO A 156 12.00 34.63 24.28
CA PRO A 156 11.53 35.67 25.20
C PRO A 156 10.66 36.72 24.49
#